data_AF-X1BIR0-F1
#
_entry.id   AF-X1BIR0-F1
#
_cell.length_a   1.000
_cell.length_b   1.000
_cell.length_c   1.000
_cell.angle_alpha   90.00
_cell.angle_beta   90.00
_cell.angle_gamma   90.00
#
_symmetry.space_group_name_H-M   'P 1'
#
loop_
_entity.id
_entity.type
_entity.pdbx_description
1 polymer ?
#
loop_
_entity_poly.entity_id
_entity_poly.type
_entity_poly.pdbx_seq_one_letter_code
_entity_poly.pdbx_strand_id
1 'polypeptide(L)'
;SDIGTREEEVNRLYNLTESDPKYRIYYIVRDAAPEWIAFEDIYKYTSLPSKQVNKQLEQFYLRGLIQLEDKRARAHLVIRNTSNQ
;
A
#
# COMPACT_ATOMS: atom_id res chain seq x y z
N SER A 1 2.02 -0.97 24.52
CA SER A 1 3.27 -1.01 23.75
C SER A 1 2.92 -1.54 22.36
N ASP A 2 2.46 -0.66 21.47
CA ASP A 2 1.77 -1.01 20.21
C ASP A 2 2.58 -0.64 18.94
N ILE A 3 3.77 -0.07 19.12
CA ILE A 3 4.59 0.43 18.01
C ILE A 3 5.37 -0.71 17.34
N GLY A 4 5.83 -1.69 18.12
CA GLY A 4 6.63 -2.82 17.62
C GLY A 4 5.88 -3.72 16.64
N THR A 5 4.59 -3.97 16.84
CA THR A 5 3.78 -4.85 15.97
C THR A 5 3.50 -4.25 14.60
N ARG A 6 3.28 -2.93 14.53
CA ARG A 6 3.00 -2.24 13.26
C ARG A 6 4.25 -2.08 12.41
N GLU A 7 5.39 -1.76 13.04
CA GLU A 7 6.68 -1.67 12.36
C GLU A 7 7.17 -3.05 11.89
N GLU A 8 6.98 -4.10 12.70
CA GLU A 8 7.29 -5.47 12.29
C GLU A 8 6.40 -5.94 11.15
N GLU A 9 5.09 -5.64 11.18
CA GLU A 9 4.19 -6.02 10.08
C GLU A 9 4.53 -5.26 8.79
N VAL A 10 4.86 -3.96 8.89
CA VAL A 10 5.33 -3.15 7.77
C VAL A 10 6.65 -3.69 7.22
N ASN A 11 7.63 -4.01 8.06
CA ASN A 11 8.92 -4.58 7.64
C ASN A 11 8.78 -6.01 7.09
N ARG A 12 7.88 -6.82 7.65
CA ARG A 12 7.59 -8.17 7.17
C ARG A 12 6.88 -8.15 5.82
N LEU A 13 5.98 -7.18 5.61
CA LEU A 13 5.46 -6.86 4.30
C LEU A 13 6.63 -6.49 3.39
N TYR A 14 7.42 -5.44 3.69
CA TYR A 14 8.57 -5.01 2.88
C TYR A 14 9.55 -6.14 2.47
N ASN A 15 9.80 -7.13 3.32
CA ASN A 15 10.71 -8.24 3.03
C ASN A 15 10.06 -9.42 2.26
N LEU A 16 8.73 -9.54 2.23
CA LEU A 16 8.00 -10.54 1.44
C LEU A 16 7.68 -10.05 0.01
N THR A 17 8.02 -8.80 -0.32
CA THR A 17 7.30 -7.97 -1.28
C THR A 17 8.08 -7.46 -2.50
N GLU A 18 8.69 -8.36 -3.26
CA GLU A 18 9.01 -8.05 -4.67
C GLU A 18 8.44 -9.07 -5.66
N SER A 19 8.10 -10.28 -5.21
CA SER A 19 7.71 -11.39 -6.11
C SER A 19 6.27 -11.90 -5.96
N ASP A 20 5.50 -11.40 -4.98
CA ASP A 20 4.13 -11.90 -4.74
C ASP A 20 3.07 -11.06 -5.47
N PRO A 21 2.33 -11.65 -6.45
CA PRO A 21 1.28 -10.95 -7.19
C PRO A 21 0.18 -10.35 -6.30
N LYS A 22 -0.01 -10.87 -5.08
CA LYS A 22 -1.06 -10.40 -4.16
C LYS A 22 -0.85 -8.97 -3.66
N TYR A 23 0.37 -8.44 -3.74
CA TYR A 23 0.71 -7.08 -3.29
C TYR A 23 0.93 -6.10 -4.44
N ARG A 24 0.68 -6.52 -5.70
CA ARG A 24 0.85 -5.67 -6.88
C ARG A 24 0.14 -4.32 -6.77
N ILE A 25 -1.07 -4.31 -6.20
CA ILE A 25 -1.86 -3.09 -5.98
C ILE A 25 -1.16 -2.14 -5.00
N TYR A 26 -0.59 -2.69 -3.92
CA TYR A 26 0.12 -1.89 -2.93
C TYR A 26 1.36 -1.21 -3.53
N TYR A 27 2.12 -1.89 -4.40
CA TYR A 27 3.28 -1.26 -5.06
C TYR A 27 2.89 -0.09 -5.93
N ILE A 28 1.82 -0.23 -6.71
CA ILE A 28 1.33 0.87 -7.55
C ILE A 28 0.98 2.10 -6.70
N VAL A 29 0.32 1.88 -5.55
CA VAL A 29 -0.03 2.98 -4.63
C VAL A 29 1.20 3.54 -3.90
N ARG A 30 2.18 2.71 -3.58
CA ARG A 30 3.46 3.11 -2.97
C ARG A 30 4.31 3.93 -3.91
N ASP A 31 4.46 3.48 -5.15
CA ASP A 31 5.33 4.10 -6.14
C ASP A 31 4.73 5.43 -6.66
N ALA A 32 3.41 5.61 -6.53
CA ALA A 32 2.76 6.88 -6.75
C ALA A 32 2.93 7.87 -5.58
N ALA A 33 3.28 7.41 -4.37
CA ALA A 33 3.45 8.29 -3.23
C ALA A 33 4.64 9.25 -3.46
N PRO A 34 4.58 10.52 -2.99
CA PRO A 34 3.58 11.11 -2.09
C PRO A 34 2.24 11.49 -2.73
N GLU A 35 2.08 11.31 -4.03
CA GLU A 35 0.86 11.69 -4.74
C GLU A 35 -0.30 10.71 -4.49
N TRP A 36 -1.51 11.20 -4.76
CA TRP A 36 -2.70 10.37 -4.81
C TRP A 36 -2.84 9.71 -6.17
N ILE A 37 -3.10 8.41 -6.21
CA ILE A 37 -3.42 7.69 -7.44
C ILE A 37 -4.91 7.37 -7.51
N ALA A 38 -5.54 7.62 -8.66
CA ALA A 38 -6.94 7.28 -8.87
C ALA A 38 -7.13 5.76 -8.98
N PHE A 39 -8.26 5.25 -8.47
CA PHE A 39 -8.57 3.82 -8.58
C PHE A 39 -8.62 3.36 -10.04
N GLU A 40 -9.05 4.23 -10.96
CA GLU A 40 -9.08 3.94 -12.39
C GLU A 40 -7.70 3.58 -12.95
N ASP A 41 -6.66 4.30 -12.54
CA ASP A 41 -5.30 4.03 -12.98
C ASP A 41 -4.79 2.72 -12.37
N ILE A 42 -5.12 2.44 -11.11
CA ILE A 42 -4.84 1.15 -10.47
C ILE A 42 -5.50 -0.01 -11.24
N TYR A 43 -6.75 0.14 -11.68
CA TYR A 43 -7.43 -0.88 -12.50
C TYR A 43 -6.68 -1.11 -13.82
N LYS A 44 -6.28 -0.03 -14.50
CA LYS A 44 -5.53 -0.09 -15.77
C LYS A 44 -4.18 -0.78 -15.60
N TYR A 45 -3.42 -0.45 -14.56
CA TYR A 45 -2.10 -1.03 -14.32
C TYR A 45 -2.12 -2.49 -13.87
N THR A 46 -3.22 -2.94 -13.28
CA THR A 46 -3.32 -4.30 -12.72
C THR A 46 -4.06 -5.26 -13.64
N SER A 47 -4.91 -4.75 -14.53
CA SER A 47 -5.90 -5.52 -15.30
C SER A 47 -6.81 -6.40 -14.42
N LEU A 48 -6.98 -6.01 -13.14
CA LEU A 48 -7.83 -6.73 -12.19
C LEU A 48 -9.26 -6.17 -12.18
N PRO A 49 -10.29 -6.99 -11.88
CA PRO A 49 -11.65 -6.50 -11.71
C PRO A 49 -11.75 -5.44 -10.60
N SER A 50 -12.56 -4.40 -10.83
CA SER A 50 -12.74 -3.29 -9.88
C SER A 50 -13.11 -3.75 -8.48
N LYS A 51 -13.97 -4.78 -8.37
CA LYS A 51 -14.36 -5.40 -7.08
C LYS A 51 -13.16 -5.98 -6.32
N GLN A 52 -12.22 -6.60 -7.01
CA GLN A 52 -11.02 -7.18 -6.40
C GLN A 52 -10.06 -6.09 -5.94
N VAL A 53 -9.85 -5.07 -6.77
CA VAL A 53 -9.01 -3.92 -6.42
C VAL A 53 -9.57 -3.17 -5.21
N ASN A 54 -10.87 -2.86 -5.21
CA ASN A 54 -11.53 -2.21 -4.07
C ASN A 54 -11.37 -3.02 -2.78
N LYS A 55 -11.59 -4.34 -2.84
CA LYS A 55 -11.41 -5.21 -1.68
C LYS A 55 -9.97 -5.16 -1.15
N GLN A 56 -8.97 -5.18 -2.04
CA GLN A 56 -7.57 -5.13 -1.61
C GLN A 56 -7.17 -3.75 -1.04
N LEU A 57 -7.63 -2.66 -1.68
CA LEU A 57 -7.42 -1.31 -1.17
C LEU A 57 -8.03 -1.13 0.23
N GLU A 58 -9.24 -1.63 0.45
CA GLU A 58 -9.88 -1.64 1.76
C GLU A 58 -9.06 -2.43 2.79
N GLN A 59 -8.53 -3.60 2.42
CA GLN A 59 -7.65 -4.38 3.31
C GLN A 59 -6.36 -3.63 3.68
N PHE A 60 -5.74 -2.92 2.73
CA PHE A 60 -4.55 -2.11 3.01
C PHE A 60 -4.87 -0.87 3.87
N TYR A 61 -6.04 -0.26 3.65
CA TYR A 61 -6.53 0.83 4.48
C TYR A 61 -6.78 0.40 5.92
N LEU A 62 -7.47 -0.74 6.13
CA LEU A 62 -7.71 -1.30 7.46
C LEU A 62 -6.42 -1.66 8.20
N ARG A 63 -5.36 -2.03 7.47
CA ARG A 63 -4.00 -2.27 8.03
C ARG A 63 -3.21 -0.98 8.24
N GLY A 64 -3.76 0.17 7.86
CA GLY A 64 -3.11 1.47 8.00
C GLY A 64 -1.85 1.62 7.14
N LEU A 65 -1.84 0.99 5.95
CA LEU A 65 -0.76 1.06 4.97
C LEU A 65 -1.01 2.15 3.91
N ILE A 66 -2.28 2.45 3.64
CA ILE A 66 -2.70 3.47 2.68
C ILE A 66 -3.83 4.33 3.26
N GLN A 67 -4.01 5.50 2.68
CA GLN A 67 -5.18 6.37 2.86
C GLN A 67 -6.09 6.26 1.63
N LEU A 68 -7.39 6.44 1.83
CA LEU A 68 -8.40 6.46 0.79
C LEU A 68 -9.22 7.75 0.87
N GLU A 69 -9.40 8.43 -0.27
CA GLU A 69 -10.18 9.67 -0.38
C GLU A 69 -10.72 9.79 -1.81
N ASP A 70 -12.01 10.07 -1.99
CA ASP A 70 -12.65 10.33 -3.31
C ASP A 70 -12.21 9.41 -4.47
N LYS A 71 -12.22 8.09 -4.25
CA LYS A 71 -11.76 7.06 -5.21
C LYS A 71 -10.28 7.20 -5.61
N ARG A 72 -9.47 7.70 -4.68
CA ARG A 72 -8.02 7.78 -4.78
C ARG A 72 -7.39 7.09 -3.58
N ALA A 73 -6.20 6.56 -3.79
CA ALA A 73 -5.39 5.94 -2.76
C ALA A 73 -4.03 6.64 -2.69
N ARG A 74 -3.46 6.69 -1.49
CA ARG A 74 -2.09 7.15 -1.27
C ARG A 74 -1.43 6.27 -0.23
N ALA A 75 -0.22 5.79 -0.48
CA ALA A 75 0.50 5.04 0.55
C ALA A 75 0.93 5.96 1.68
N HIS A 76 0.89 5.45 2.91
CA HIS A 76 1.59 6.11 4.00
C HIS A 76 3.08 6.03 3.68
N LEU A 77 3.71 7.18 3.48
CA LEU A 77 5.17 7.32 3.43
C LEU A 77 5.72 6.94 4.81
N VAL A 78 5.94 5.64 5.04
CA VAL A 78 6.88 5.21 6.06
C VAL A 78 8.26 5.45 5.45
N ILE A 79 8.67 6.72 5.46
CA ILE A 79 10.06 7.10 5.26
C ILE A 79 10.80 6.35 6.36
N ARG A 80 11.61 5.36 5.99
CA ARG A 80 12.67 4.90 6.88
C ARG A 80 13.39 6.15 7.33
N ASN A 81 13.28 6.48 8.60
CA ASN A 81 14.28 7.32 9.21
C ASN A 81 15.53 6.43 9.24
N THR A 82 16.32 6.43 8.15
CA THR A 82 17.72 6.00 8.17
C THR A 82 18.52 7.05 8.95
N SER A 83 18.06 7.39 10.15
CA SER A 83 18.89 8.03 11.15
C SER A 83 19.59 6.90 11.87
N ASN A 84 20.81 6.61 11.38
CA ASN A 84 21.91 5.91 12.04
C ASN A 84 21.60 5.34 13.44
N GLN A 85 21.71 4.03 13.59
CA GLN A 85 22.56 3.42 14.62
C GLN A 85 23.25 2.18 14.04
#